data_AF-A0A537HKY6-F1
#
_entry.id   AF-A0A537HKY6-F1
#
_cell.length_a   1.000
_cell.length_b   1.000
_cell.length_c   1.000
_cell.angle_alpha   90.00
_cell.angle_beta   90.00
_cell.angle_gamma   90.00
#
_symmetry.space_group_name_H-M   'P 1'
#
loop_
_entity.id
_entity.type
_entity.pdbx_description
1 polymer ?
#
loop_
_entity_poly.entity_id
_entity_poly.type
_entity_poly.pdbx_seq_one_letter_code
_entity_poly.pdbx_strand_id
1 'polypeptide(L)'
;MTRHATIVLFPLIAILVFPQVGATPPSMTLDGQVSSGACESNGTCTLTLSTANPEDVIVLVAQCVAFLSCNATISSVSDSDGHTWTLRAVYTPSREIWEYYTIANSPLSSDRITVNWSGSGGLEFAAFGVSGANTRHPWDPSPRLPLEEAASSSICYVNSQGFTICNVTFSAVGAQDFVIVSTAVNDDQVCQVTLPLRI
;
A
#
# COMPACT_ATOMS: atom_id res chain seq x y z
N MET A 1 -21.74 55.36 -49.53
CA MET A 1 -21.98 54.15 -48.70
C MET A 1 -21.08 53.03 -49.19
N THR A 2 -19.87 52.93 -48.62
CA THR A 2 -18.87 51.91 -48.95
C THR A 2 -19.02 50.74 -47.97
N ARG A 3 -19.56 49.62 -48.45
CA ARG A 3 -19.72 48.39 -47.64
C ARG A 3 -18.36 47.73 -47.46
N HIS A 4 -17.90 47.66 -46.21
CA HIS A 4 -16.75 46.85 -45.82
C HIS A 4 -17.21 45.40 -45.62
N ALA A 5 -16.63 44.47 -46.35
CA ALA A 5 -16.83 43.04 -46.16
C ALA A 5 -15.73 42.50 -45.26
N THR A 6 -16.09 42.08 -44.05
CA THR A 6 -15.18 41.43 -43.10
C THR A 6 -15.21 39.93 -43.35
N ILE A 7 -14.09 39.36 -43.79
CA ILE A 7 -13.92 37.91 -43.95
C ILE A 7 -13.44 37.35 -42.60
N VAL A 8 -14.26 36.51 -41.97
CA VAL A 8 -13.90 35.79 -40.74
C VAL A 8 -13.31 34.44 -41.15
N LEU A 9 -12.02 34.25 -40.89
CA LEU A 9 -11.31 32.99 -41.14
C LEU A 9 -11.55 32.04 -39.95
N PHE A 10 -12.30 30.96 -40.15
CA PHE A 10 -12.43 29.89 -39.15
C PHE A 10 -11.23 28.93 -39.27
N PRO A 11 -10.42 28.72 -38.21
CA PRO A 11 -9.36 27.74 -38.25
C PRO A 11 -9.97 26.33 -38.27
N LEU A 12 -9.61 25.55 -39.28
CA LEU A 12 -9.96 24.15 -39.41
C LEU A 12 -9.13 23.36 -38.39
N ILE A 13 -9.70 23.03 -37.23
CA ILE A 13 -9.05 22.15 -36.25
C ILE A 13 -9.17 20.71 -36.78
N ALA A 14 -8.08 20.19 -37.33
CA ALA A 14 -7.98 18.77 -37.66
C ALA A 14 -7.95 17.97 -36.34
N ILE A 15 -9.05 17.28 -36.04
CA ILE A 15 -9.11 16.34 -34.91
C ILE A 15 -8.31 15.11 -35.33
N LEU A 16 -7.06 15.03 -34.87
CA LEU A 16 -6.26 13.81 -34.97
C LEU A 16 -6.87 12.77 -34.03
N VAL A 17 -7.68 11.86 -34.59
CA VAL A 17 -8.15 10.67 -33.89
C VAL A 17 -6.98 9.70 -33.80
N PHE A 18 -6.20 9.77 -32.73
CA PHE A 18 -5.24 8.72 -32.42
C PHE A 18 -6.04 7.47 -32.02
N PRO A 19 -5.79 6.30 -32.61
CA PRO A 19 -6.33 5.07 -32.06
C PRO A 19 -5.84 4.95 -30.62
N GLN A 20 -6.76 5.10 -29.67
CA GLN A 20 -6.49 4.77 -28.28
C GLN A 20 -6.34 3.25 -28.26
N VAL A 21 -5.11 2.75 -28.34
CA VAL A 21 -4.82 1.37 -27.99
C VAL A 21 -5.19 1.27 -26.52
N GLY A 22 -6.35 0.69 -26.22
CA GLY A 22 -6.70 0.30 -24.87
C GLY A 22 -5.72 -0.78 -24.46
N ALA A 23 -4.61 -0.39 -23.82
CA ALA A 23 -3.75 -1.33 -23.15
C ALA A 23 -4.60 -1.96 -22.05
N THR A 24 -4.90 -3.25 -22.18
CA THR A 24 -5.42 -4.02 -21.06
C THR A 24 -4.37 -3.87 -19.95
N PRO A 25 -4.73 -3.33 -18.77
CA PRO A 25 -3.78 -3.28 -17.66
C PRO A 25 -3.24 -4.69 -17.43
N PRO A 26 -1.93 -4.87 -17.24
CA PRO A 26 -1.40 -6.15 -16.78
C PRO A 26 -2.18 -6.57 -15.54
N SER A 27 -2.58 -7.84 -15.47
CA SER A 27 -3.22 -8.36 -14.25
C SER A 27 -2.16 -8.37 -13.16
N MET A 28 -2.23 -7.46 -12.18
CA MET A 28 -1.33 -7.62 -11.05
C MET A 28 -1.75 -8.77 -10.17
N THR A 29 -0.73 -9.40 -9.61
CA THR A 29 -0.86 -10.56 -8.74
C THR A 29 0.16 -10.47 -7.62
N LEU A 30 -0.17 -11.09 -6.49
CA LEU A 30 0.82 -11.32 -5.44
C LEU A 30 1.85 -12.32 -5.94
N ASP A 31 3.12 -11.94 -5.94
CA ASP A 31 4.23 -12.76 -6.39
C ASP A 31 5.09 -13.30 -5.24
N GLY A 32 5.17 -12.56 -4.13
CA GLY A 32 5.86 -12.99 -2.92
C GLY A 32 5.24 -12.36 -1.67
N GLN A 33 5.30 -13.07 -0.54
CA GLN A 33 4.89 -12.53 0.75
C GLN A 33 5.66 -13.16 1.90
N VAL A 34 5.89 -12.38 2.96
CA VAL A 34 6.57 -12.82 4.18
C VAL A 34 6.27 -11.86 5.34
N SER A 35 6.29 -12.34 6.57
CA SER A 35 6.08 -11.54 7.79
C SER A 35 7.09 -11.91 8.88
N SER A 36 7.55 -10.93 9.66
CA SER A 36 8.58 -11.10 10.69
C SER A 36 8.10 -11.72 12.00
N GLY A 37 6.79 -11.72 12.28
CA GLY A 37 6.30 -11.82 13.65
C GLY A 37 6.75 -10.62 14.51
N ALA A 38 6.54 -10.68 15.82
CA ALA A 38 6.97 -9.61 16.73
C ALA A 38 8.49 -9.61 16.92
N CYS A 39 9.14 -8.51 16.51
CA CYS A 39 10.54 -8.26 16.76
C CYS A 39 10.72 -7.61 18.16
N GLU A 40 11.72 -8.07 18.91
CA GLU A 40 12.01 -7.59 20.27
C GLU A 40 12.33 -6.08 20.32
N SER A 41 12.25 -5.49 21.52
CA SER A 41 12.44 -4.05 21.72
C SER A 41 13.89 -3.61 21.51
N ASN A 42 14.20 -3.24 20.26
CA ASN A 42 15.29 -2.39 19.72
C ASN A 42 16.26 -3.07 18.75
N GLY A 43 16.61 -2.27 17.74
CA GLY A 43 17.87 -2.37 17.01
C GLY A 43 17.65 -2.62 15.55
N THR A 44 17.16 -3.81 15.22
CA THR A 44 17.10 -4.28 13.84
C THR A 44 16.21 -5.51 13.79
N CYS A 45 15.46 -5.68 12.71
CA CYS A 45 14.76 -6.91 12.43
C CYS A 45 14.77 -7.17 10.94
N THR A 46 14.80 -8.44 10.55
CA THR A 46 15.00 -8.83 9.17
C THR A 46 14.08 -9.94 8.74
N LEU A 47 13.66 -9.90 7.49
CA LEU A 47 12.93 -10.96 6.83
C LEU A 47 13.56 -11.24 5.46
N THR A 48 13.17 -12.35 4.87
CA THR A 48 13.67 -12.76 3.55
C THR A 48 12.50 -12.91 2.59
N LEU A 49 12.53 -12.16 1.49
CA LEU A 49 11.50 -12.19 0.44
C LEU A 49 12.10 -12.80 -0.84
N SER A 50 11.29 -13.58 -1.54
CA SER A 50 11.57 -14.02 -2.91
C SER A 50 10.37 -13.70 -3.78
N THR A 51 10.65 -13.35 -5.04
CA THR A 51 9.64 -13.13 -6.08
C THR A 51 10.03 -13.90 -7.34
N ALA A 52 9.09 -14.17 -8.23
CA ALA A 52 9.34 -14.91 -9.46
C ALA A 52 9.50 -13.99 -10.69
N ASN A 53 8.95 -12.78 -10.63
CA ASN A 53 8.87 -11.84 -11.74
C ASN A 53 9.78 -10.63 -11.52
N PRO A 54 10.32 -10.04 -12.61
CA PRO A 54 10.97 -8.75 -12.56
C PRO A 54 9.95 -7.63 -12.42
N GLU A 55 10.43 -6.43 -12.09
CA GLU A 55 9.64 -5.20 -12.02
C GLU A 55 8.50 -5.23 -10.99
N ASP A 56 8.63 -6.10 -9.99
CA ASP A 56 7.70 -6.14 -8.88
C ASP A 56 7.77 -4.86 -8.03
N VAL A 57 6.62 -4.32 -7.68
CA VAL A 57 6.51 -3.32 -6.62
C VAL A 57 6.57 -4.06 -5.30
N ILE A 58 7.63 -3.83 -4.53
CA ILE A 58 7.79 -4.40 -3.20
C ILE A 58 7.19 -3.43 -2.19
N VAL A 59 6.22 -3.88 -1.40
CA VAL A 59 5.55 -3.10 -0.37
C VAL A 59 5.90 -3.68 0.99
N LEU A 60 6.35 -2.84 1.92
CA LEU A 60 6.58 -3.20 3.32
C LEU A 60 5.61 -2.43 4.20
N VAL A 61 4.82 -3.16 5.00
CA VAL A 61 3.96 -2.60 6.03
C VAL A 61 4.56 -2.97 7.38
N ALA A 62 4.89 -1.98 8.19
CA ALA A 62 5.35 -2.16 9.55
C ALA A 62 4.33 -1.59 10.54
N GLN A 63 4.16 -2.27 11.66
CA GLN A 63 3.30 -1.85 12.75
C GLN A 63 4.08 -1.92 14.06
N CYS A 64 3.85 -0.95 14.92
CA CYS A 64 4.39 -1.03 16.26
C CYS A 64 3.61 -1.98 17.18
N VAL A 65 4.36 -2.81 17.89
CA VAL A 65 3.86 -3.80 18.85
C VAL A 65 4.11 -3.27 20.26
N ALA A 66 3.08 -2.68 20.87
CA ALA A 66 3.09 -2.23 22.26
C ALA A 66 1.69 -2.30 22.88
N PHE A 67 1.57 -2.76 24.12
CA PHE A 67 0.27 -2.98 24.77
C PHE A 67 -0.57 -1.70 24.94
N LEU A 68 0.06 -0.59 25.39
CA LEU A 68 -0.65 0.67 25.72
C LEU A 68 -0.31 1.83 24.78
N SER A 69 0.97 2.02 24.47
CA SER A 69 1.45 3.10 23.61
C SER A 69 2.74 2.67 22.97
N CYS A 70 2.86 2.94 21.68
CA CYS A 70 4.13 2.82 21.00
C CYS A 70 4.88 4.16 21.01
N ASN A 71 6.21 4.09 21.08
CA ASN A 71 7.09 5.20 20.76
C ASN A 71 8.28 4.64 19.97
N ALA A 72 8.00 4.03 18.82
CA ALA A 72 9.00 3.52 17.90
C ALA A 72 9.11 4.46 16.69
N THR A 73 10.30 4.60 16.14
CA THR A 73 10.52 5.36 14.90
C THR A 73 11.47 4.57 14.01
N ILE A 74 10.98 4.19 12.82
CA ILE A 74 11.79 3.54 11.80
C ILE A 74 12.83 4.54 11.28
N SER A 75 14.10 4.22 11.47
CA SER A 75 15.23 5.03 11.03
C SER A 75 15.67 4.68 9.61
N SER A 76 15.53 3.41 9.21
CA SER A 76 15.85 2.97 7.85
C SER A 76 15.20 1.63 7.49
N VAL A 77 14.98 1.47 6.19
CA VAL A 77 14.67 0.19 5.53
C VAL A 77 15.72 -0.01 4.44
N SER A 78 16.31 -1.20 4.39
CA SER A 78 17.33 -1.58 3.41
C SER A 78 17.19 -3.07 3.08
N ASP A 79 17.70 -3.51 1.94
CA ASP A 79 17.74 -4.92 1.57
C ASP A 79 19.13 -5.35 1.05
N SER A 80 19.30 -6.63 0.73
CA SER A 80 20.58 -7.16 0.27
C SER A 80 20.86 -6.89 -1.20
N ASP A 81 19.81 -6.72 -2.01
CA ASP A 81 19.93 -6.40 -3.44
C ASP A 81 20.19 -4.89 -3.69
N GLY A 82 20.13 -4.06 -2.65
CA GLY A 82 20.56 -2.67 -2.65
C GLY A 82 19.51 -1.70 -3.19
N HIS A 83 18.22 -2.02 -3.07
CA HIS A 83 17.17 -1.14 -3.53
C HIS A 83 17.01 0.09 -2.63
N THR A 84 16.52 1.18 -3.24
CA THR A 84 16.17 2.39 -2.49
C THR A 84 14.72 2.32 -2.03
N TRP A 85 14.52 2.37 -0.73
CA TRP A 85 13.19 2.33 -0.12
C TRP A 85 12.61 3.73 0.05
N THR A 86 11.34 3.89 -0.31
CA THR A 86 10.58 5.14 -0.20
C THR A 86 9.51 5.00 0.87
N LEU A 87 9.50 5.90 1.86
CA LEU A 87 8.39 6.02 2.79
C LEU A 87 7.17 6.59 2.05
N ARG A 88 6.08 5.83 1.96
CA ARG A 88 4.84 6.26 1.30
C ARG A 88 3.88 6.93 2.26
N ALA A 89 3.64 6.29 3.40
CA ALA A 89 2.62 6.71 4.34
C ALA A 89 3.03 6.39 5.77
N VAL A 90 2.61 7.27 6.69
CA VAL A 90 2.68 7.03 8.13
C VAL A 90 1.29 7.29 8.67
N TYR A 91 0.75 6.29 9.35
CA TYR A 91 -0.46 6.43 10.13
C TYR A 91 -0.08 6.47 11.61
N THR A 92 -0.42 7.56 12.30
CA THR A 92 0.02 7.83 13.68
C THR A 92 -1.12 7.84 14.71
N PRO A 93 -1.86 6.75 14.91
CA PRO A 93 -2.68 6.57 16.11
C PRO A 93 -1.73 6.18 17.28
N SER A 94 -2.26 5.71 18.41
CA SER A 94 -1.44 5.23 19.54
C SER A 94 -0.53 4.02 19.22
N ARG A 95 -0.67 3.44 18.02
CA ARG A 95 0.12 2.35 17.45
C ARG A 95 0.40 2.66 15.98
N GLU A 96 1.57 3.21 15.71
CA GLU A 96 1.90 3.67 14.37
C GLU A 96 2.01 2.52 13.37
N ILE A 97 1.55 2.80 12.14
CA ILE A 97 1.74 1.96 10.96
C ILE A 97 2.56 2.76 9.94
N TRP A 98 3.58 2.12 9.39
CA TRP A 98 4.40 2.69 8.32
C TRP A 98 4.27 1.85 7.08
N GLU A 99 4.18 2.51 5.93
CA GLU A 99 4.24 1.84 4.64
C GLU A 99 5.40 2.38 3.81
N TYR A 100 6.27 1.46 3.39
CA TYR A 100 7.38 1.71 2.50
C TYR A 100 7.21 0.92 1.21
N TYR A 101 7.85 1.38 0.14
CA TYR A 101 7.94 0.59 -1.08
C TYR A 101 9.27 0.78 -1.82
N THR A 102 9.57 -0.17 -2.69
CA THR A 102 10.63 -0.08 -3.69
C THR A 102 10.24 -0.86 -4.96
N ILE A 103 11.08 -0.80 -6.00
CA ILE A 103 10.87 -1.52 -7.27
C ILE A 103 12.01 -2.51 -7.47
N ALA A 104 11.69 -3.80 -7.56
CA ALA A 104 12.66 -4.85 -7.86
C ALA A 104 12.93 -4.90 -9.37
N ASN A 105 14.17 -4.62 -9.81
CA ASN A 105 14.48 -4.62 -11.25
C ASN A 105 14.59 -6.04 -11.85
N SER A 106 14.69 -7.05 -10.99
CA SER A 106 14.80 -8.48 -11.33
C SER A 106 14.06 -9.31 -10.29
N PRO A 107 13.73 -10.58 -10.58
CA PRO A 107 13.17 -11.49 -9.57
C PRO A 107 14.08 -11.55 -8.34
N LEU A 108 13.48 -11.44 -7.15
CA LEU A 108 14.21 -11.51 -5.89
C LEU A 108 14.42 -12.96 -5.50
N SER A 109 15.64 -13.31 -5.09
CA SER A 109 15.96 -14.65 -4.59
C SER A 109 16.57 -14.56 -3.20
N SER A 110 15.74 -14.79 -2.19
CA SER A 110 16.15 -14.67 -0.77
C SER A 110 16.70 -13.28 -0.42
N ASP A 111 16.07 -12.23 -0.93
CA ASP A 111 16.46 -10.85 -0.62
C ASP A 111 16.12 -10.52 0.84
N ARG A 112 17.13 -10.06 1.58
CA ARG A 112 17.07 -9.87 3.03
C ARG A 112 16.75 -8.43 3.38
N ILE A 113 15.46 -8.16 3.57
CA ILE A 113 14.95 -6.85 4.00
C ILE A 113 15.24 -6.66 5.49
N THR A 114 15.77 -5.50 5.82
CA THR A 114 16.23 -5.08 7.15
C THR A 114 15.56 -3.76 7.53
N VAL A 115 14.84 -3.77 8.65
CA VAL A 115 14.21 -2.58 9.23
C VAL A 115 14.94 -2.23 10.51
N ASN A 116 15.40 -0.99 10.61
CA ASN A 116 16.02 -0.44 11.83
C ASN A 116 15.10 0.62 12.43
N TRP A 117 14.98 0.61 13.75
CA TRP A 117 14.19 1.59 14.48
C TRP A 117 14.82 1.91 15.84
N SER A 118 14.35 3.01 16.40
CA SER A 118 14.71 3.48 17.74
C SER A 118 13.46 3.74 18.57
N GLY A 119 13.64 3.94 19.87
CA GLY A 119 12.59 4.29 20.81
C GLY A 119 12.21 3.13 21.74
N SER A 120 10.96 3.11 22.18
CA SER A 120 10.38 2.07 23.03
C SER A 120 9.20 1.41 22.34
N GLY A 121 9.32 0.11 22.09
CA GLY A 121 8.31 -0.70 21.39
C GLY A 121 8.98 -1.74 20.50
N GLY A 122 8.34 -2.90 20.36
CA GLY A 122 8.69 -3.85 19.31
C GLY A 122 8.10 -3.41 17.97
N LEU A 123 8.58 -3.98 16.88
CA LEU A 123 7.94 -3.84 15.57
C LEU A 123 7.53 -5.22 15.07
N GLU A 124 6.47 -5.27 14.30
CA GLU A 124 6.17 -6.37 13.38
C GLU A 124 6.02 -5.80 11.98
N PHE A 125 6.37 -6.56 10.96
CA PHE A 125 6.20 -6.12 9.59
C PHE A 125 6.01 -7.28 8.63
N ALA A 126 5.35 -6.96 7.53
CA ALA A 126 5.18 -7.84 6.39
C ALA A 126 5.70 -7.16 5.12
N ALA A 127 6.20 -7.95 4.19
CA ALA A 127 6.60 -7.50 2.87
C ALA A 127 5.90 -8.33 1.79
N PHE A 128 5.52 -7.67 0.70
CA PHE A 128 4.80 -8.23 -0.44
C PHE A 128 5.49 -7.83 -1.73
N GLY A 129 5.64 -8.76 -2.68
CA GLY A 129 5.97 -8.46 -4.07
C GLY A 129 4.70 -8.47 -4.91
N VAL A 130 4.43 -7.38 -5.62
CA VAL A 130 3.27 -7.23 -6.49
C VAL A 130 3.76 -7.12 -7.94
N SER A 131 3.52 -8.18 -8.71
CA SER A 131 3.91 -8.22 -10.12
C SER A 131 2.88 -7.55 -10.99
N GLY A 132 3.30 -6.91 -12.08
CA GLY A 132 2.40 -6.23 -13.02
C GLY A 132 1.92 -4.85 -12.57
N ALA A 133 2.33 -4.36 -11.41
CA ALA A 133 1.97 -3.02 -10.95
C ALA A 133 2.68 -1.93 -11.77
N ASN A 134 2.06 -0.75 -11.85
CA ASN A 134 2.66 0.38 -12.57
C ASN A 134 3.87 0.93 -11.80
N THR A 135 5.08 0.58 -12.21
CA THR A 135 6.32 0.99 -11.53
C THR A 135 6.60 2.49 -11.54
N ARG A 136 5.93 3.27 -12.41
CA ARG A 136 6.03 4.75 -12.43
C ARG A 136 5.03 5.41 -11.50
N HIS A 137 3.85 4.84 -11.38
CA HIS A 137 2.77 5.31 -10.52
C HIS A 137 2.12 4.13 -9.79
N PRO A 138 2.80 3.55 -8.78
CA PRO A 138 2.36 2.29 -8.15
C PRO A 138 1.06 2.39 -7.36
N TRP A 139 0.61 3.61 -7.08
CA TRP A 139 -0.55 3.88 -6.22
C TRP A 139 -1.66 4.53 -7.00
N ASP A 140 -2.88 4.06 -6.79
CA ASP A 140 -4.07 4.65 -7.36
C ASP A 140 -4.25 6.09 -6.83
N PRO A 141 -4.24 7.13 -7.68
CA PRO A 141 -4.46 8.51 -7.26
C PRO A 141 -5.94 8.81 -6.93
N SER A 142 -6.85 7.86 -7.18
CA SER A 142 -8.28 8.01 -6.97
C SER A 142 -8.64 8.14 -5.48
N PRO A 143 -9.42 9.15 -5.07
CA PRO A 143 -9.87 9.31 -3.69
C PRO A 143 -11.02 8.34 -3.32
N ARG A 144 -11.29 7.32 -4.13
CA ARG A 144 -12.48 6.45 -3.99
C ARG A 144 -12.31 5.32 -2.99
N LEU A 145 -11.07 4.94 -2.70
CA LEU A 145 -10.78 4.07 -1.57
C LEU A 145 -10.56 4.97 -0.35
N PRO A 146 -11.19 4.69 0.81
CA PRO A 146 -10.85 5.39 2.03
C PRO A 146 -9.35 5.14 2.29
N LEU A 147 -8.57 6.23 2.29
CA LEU A 147 -7.14 6.19 2.58
C LEU A 147 -6.89 5.73 4.03
N GLU A 148 -7.84 6.03 4.90
CA GLU A 148 -7.84 5.73 6.32
C GLU A 148 -9.28 5.79 6.85
N GLU A 149 -9.64 4.93 7.80
CA GLU A 149 -10.91 5.00 8.51
C GLU A 149 -10.65 4.78 10.00
N ALA A 150 -10.99 5.76 10.84
CA ALA A 150 -10.81 5.67 12.28
C ALA A 150 -12.00 4.96 12.94
N ALA A 151 -11.73 4.12 13.94
CA ALA A 151 -12.77 3.47 14.72
C ALA A 151 -13.72 4.51 15.34
N SER A 152 -15.02 4.35 15.10
CA SER A 152 -16.07 5.22 15.63
C SER A 152 -17.32 4.40 16.00
N SER A 153 -18.20 4.97 16.82
CA SER A 153 -19.44 4.29 17.23
C SER A 153 -20.42 4.02 16.09
N SER A 154 -20.21 4.63 14.91
CA SER A 154 -21.00 4.36 13.71
C SER A 154 -20.55 3.12 12.93
N ILE A 155 -19.28 2.71 13.09
CA ILE A 155 -18.72 1.54 12.37
C ILE A 155 -18.27 0.42 13.30
N CYS A 156 -18.19 0.70 14.61
CA CYS A 156 -17.78 -0.25 15.63
C CYS A 156 -18.87 -0.48 16.68
N TYR A 157 -18.97 -1.71 17.19
CA TYR A 157 -19.83 -2.08 18.30
C TYR A 157 -19.11 -3.03 19.27
N VAL A 158 -19.55 -3.08 20.53
CA VAL A 158 -19.02 -4.04 21.52
C VAL A 158 -19.89 -5.28 21.53
N ASN A 159 -19.30 -6.45 21.32
CA ASN A 159 -20.04 -7.72 21.35
C ASN A 159 -20.32 -8.19 22.80
N SER A 160 -21.08 -9.28 22.94
CA SER A 160 -21.45 -9.83 24.26
C SER A 160 -20.27 -10.26 25.13
N GLN A 161 -19.09 -10.46 24.54
CA GLN A 161 -17.85 -10.84 25.23
C GLN A 161 -16.98 -9.62 25.59
N GLY A 162 -17.39 -8.41 25.24
CA GLY A 162 -16.66 -7.18 25.54
C GLY A 162 -15.63 -6.76 24.48
N PHE A 163 -15.57 -7.45 23.34
CA PHE A 163 -14.66 -7.10 22.24
C PHE A 163 -15.24 -6.00 21.36
N THR A 164 -14.39 -5.08 20.90
CA THR A 164 -14.78 -4.05 19.93
C THR A 164 -14.64 -4.60 18.52
N ILE A 165 -15.76 -4.70 17.80
CA ILE A 165 -15.80 -5.16 16.42
C ILE A 165 -16.07 -3.97 15.51
N CYS A 166 -15.21 -3.73 14.54
CA CYS A 166 -15.35 -2.65 13.55
C CYS A 166 -15.56 -3.23 12.16
N ASN A 167 -16.60 -2.75 11.45
CA ASN A 167 -16.90 -3.14 10.08
C ASN A 167 -16.60 -1.97 9.15
N VAL A 168 -15.56 -2.12 8.33
CA VAL A 168 -15.21 -1.15 7.29
C VAL A 168 -15.59 -1.73 5.93
N THR A 169 -16.40 -0.99 5.19
CA THR A 169 -16.77 -1.35 3.80
C THR A 169 -16.21 -0.31 2.85
N PHE A 170 -15.46 -0.77 1.86
CA PHE A 170 -14.99 0.08 0.77
C PHE A 170 -15.33 -0.57 -0.57
N SER A 171 -15.45 0.27 -1.60
CA SER A 171 -15.65 -0.21 -2.96
C SER A 171 -14.32 -0.18 -3.71
N ALA A 172 -13.84 -1.36 -4.12
CA ALA A 172 -12.75 -1.46 -5.09
C ALA A 172 -13.24 -1.20 -6.53
N VAL A 173 -14.53 -0.88 -6.74
CA VAL A 173 -15.06 -0.60 -8.08
C VAL A 173 -14.42 0.66 -8.64
N GLY A 174 -13.59 0.49 -9.66
CA GLY A 174 -12.80 1.55 -10.29
C GLY A 174 -11.35 1.62 -9.82
N ALA A 175 -10.97 0.87 -8.77
CA ALA A 175 -9.58 0.47 -8.61
C ALA A 175 -9.26 -0.49 -9.76
N GLN A 176 -8.17 -0.27 -10.46
CA GLN A 176 -7.72 -1.19 -11.51
C GLN A 176 -7.14 -2.48 -10.92
N ASP A 177 -6.99 -2.54 -9.57
CA ASP A 177 -5.76 -3.05 -9.01
C ASP A 177 -5.83 -3.95 -7.75
N PHE A 178 -4.66 -4.28 -7.20
CA PHE A 178 -4.39 -5.05 -5.99
C PHE A 178 -4.56 -4.18 -4.74
N VAL A 179 -5.22 -4.68 -3.70
CA VAL A 179 -5.52 -3.91 -2.47
C VAL A 179 -4.82 -4.53 -1.26
N ILE A 180 -4.06 -3.71 -0.54
CA ILE A 180 -3.47 -4.04 0.76
C ILE A 180 -4.29 -3.34 1.84
N VAL A 181 -4.73 -4.10 2.85
CA VAL A 181 -5.46 -3.56 4.00
C VAL A 181 -4.63 -3.80 5.25
N SER A 182 -4.33 -2.71 5.96
CA SER A 182 -3.52 -2.71 7.19
C SER A 182 -4.35 -2.15 8.34
N THR A 183 -4.24 -2.75 9.52
CA THR A 183 -5.05 -2.36 10.69
C THR A 183 -4.26 -2.54 11.97
N ALA A 184 -4.37 -1.56 12.86
CA ALA A 184 -3.72 -1.62 14.16
C ALA A 184 -4.60 -2.46 15.11
N VAL A 185 -4.26 -3.73 15.28
CA VAL A 185 -4.98 -4.61 16.23
C VAL A 185 -4.46 -4.38 17.64
N ASN A 186 -5.35 -4.17 18.61
CA ASN A 186 -5.01 -4.00 20.03
C ASN A 186 -5.44 -5.17 20.94
N ASP A 187 -6.11 -6.20 20.41
CA ASP A 187 -6.69 -7.28 21.21
C ASP A 187 -6.83 -8.63 20.44
N ASP A 188 -5.71 -9.34 20.25
CA ASP A 188 -5.56 -10.81 20.14
C ASP A 188 -6.60 -11.67 19.37
N GLN A 189 -7.40 -11.11 18.46
CA GLN A 189 -8.16 -11.88 17.49
C GLN A 189 -7.98 -11.31 16.09
N VAL A 190 -7.47 -12.16 15.20
CA VAL A 190 -7.20 -11.89 13.79
C VAL A 190 -8.38 -11.15 13.17
N CYS A 191 -8.13 -9.98 12.55
CA CYS A 191 -9.12 -9.32 11.72
C CYS A 191 -9.64 -10.33 10.69
N GLN A 192 -10.91 -10.72 10.83
CA GLN A 192 -11.58 -11.60 9.89
C GLN A 192 -11.85 -10.80 8.61
N VAL A 193 -10.84 -10.66 7.76
CA VAL A 193 -11.03 -10.16 6.40
C VAL A 193 -11.83 -11.24 5.67
N THR A 194 -13.12 -11.01 5.50
CA THR A 194 -13.94 -11.87 4.67
C THR A 194 -13.57 -11.57 3.22
N LEU A 195 -12.67 -12.35 2.65
CA LEU A 195 -12.26 -12.23 1.24
C LEU A 195 -13.50 -12.26 0.34
N PRO A 196 -13.75 -11.25 -0.51
CA PRO A 196 -14.79 -11.35 -1.53
C PRO A 196 -14.38 -12.27 -2.70
N LEU A 197 -13.14 -12.77 -2.73
CA LEU A 197 -12.66 -13.67 -3.77
C LEU A 197 -11.84 -14.81 -3.17
N ARG A 198 -12.40 -16.02 -3.21
CA ARG A 198 -11.59 -17.25 -3.25
C ARG A 198 -10.89 -17.27 -4.61
N ILE A 199 -9.58 -17.49 -4.61
CA ILE A 199 -8.86 -18.03 -5.77
C ILE A 199 -9.20 -19.52 -5.87
#